data_AF-A0A7C1QT66-F1
#
_entry.id   AF-A0A7C1QT66-F1
#
_cell.length_a   1.000
_cell.length_b   1.000
_cell.length_c   1.000
_cell.angle_alpha   90.00
_cell.angle_beta   90.00
_cell.angle_gamma   90.00
#
_symmetry.space_group_name_H-M   'P 1'
#
loop_
_entity.id
_entity.type
_entity.pdbx_description
1 polymer ?
#
loop_
_entity_poly.entity_id
_entity_poly.type
_entity_poly.pdbx_seq_one_letter_code
_entity_poly.pdbx_strand_id
1 'polypeptide(L)'
;MTLIITLIICLIVSFLFTFLAKKLNSSSVVGLIVGGIILGSPFVKSIILEPNTGFILMLGDFGFFTLMFLAGMEISWCLLYEERKEAAAVAFFAAIIPFLLGVSVSLALGFSTFTSLAIGISMAITAEATKARVLLELNKLNTRVGSLMMGAGIIDDILGLLLFALVSYLFIGNIATKEFANTIIAISAFFFGILVHGLIGREKPLITYIEKLLLLFLVPFFFIGMGIHFNFQSLALDPWLLIVIVIVAIAGKIAGSLSAKPFTGLSWKQLYLVGWGMNSRGAVELAIAYLSLQAGLVNAHVYSSLVMMALTTTIIFPFIFRSMVKKDPQIMGGFTKCKQELKKKY
;
A
#
# COMPACT_ATOMS: atom_id res chain seq x y z
N MET A 1 11.56 3.42 -31.24
CA MET A 1 12.77 3.10 -30.44
C MET A 1 12.86 1.58 -30.23
N THR A 2 14.06 0.99 -30.12
CA THR A 2 14.16 -0.46 -29.86
C THR A 2 13.64 -0.81 -28.47
N LEU A 3 13.15 -2.04 -28.29
CA LEU A 3 12.63 -2.51 -27.01
C LEU A 3 13.66 -2.38 -25.88
N ILE A 4 14.91 -2.77 -26.14
CA ILE A 4 15.99 -2.73 -25.15
C ILE A 4 16.23 -1.30 -24.65
N ILE A 5 16.30 -0.31 -25.55
CA ILE A 5 16.49 1.09 -25.16
C ILE A 5 15.29 1.57 -24.34
N THR A 6 14.08 1.19 -24.72
CA THR A 6 12.86 1.51 -23.96
C THR A 6 12.93 0.99 -22.53
N LEU A 7 13.30 -0.28 -22.34
CA LEU A 7 13.44 -0.90 -21.02
C LEU A 7 14.51 -0.21 -20.18
N ILE A 8 15.66 0.12 -20.78
CA ILE A 8 16.76 0.82 -20.10
C ILE A 8 16.29 2.20 -19.61
N ILE A 9 15.63 2.99 -20.48
CA ILE A 9 15.12 4.31 -20.11
C ILE A 9 14.08 4.21 -18.99
N CYS A 10 13.15 3.26 -19.08
CA CYS A 10 12.16 2.99 -18.04
C CYS A 10 12.80 2.76 -16.66
N LEU A 11 13.84 1.92 -16.61
CA LEU A 11 14.57 1.63 -15.36
C LEU A 11 15.37 2.84 -14.87
N ILE A 12 16.07 3.56 -15.77
CA ILE A 12 16.83 4.76 -15.41
C ILE A 12 15.91 5.81 -14.78
N VAL A 13 14.78 6.10 -15.42
CA VAL A 13 13.81 7.09 -14.90
C VAL A 13 13.26 6.63 -13.55
N SER A 14 12.87 5.36 -13.42
CA SER A 14 12.37 4.79 -12.15
C SER A 14 13.39 4.91 -11.01
N PHE A 15 14.67 4.61 -11.28
CA PHE A 15 15.73 4.74 -10.30
C PHE A 15 16.07 6.18 -9.97
N LEU A 16 16.07 7.07 -10.95
CA LEU A 16 16.28 8.51 -10.75
C LEU A 16 15.25 9.08 -9.79
N PHE A 17 13.95 8.83 -10.04
CA PHE A 17 12.89 9.33 -9.16
C PHE A 17 12.88 8.64 -7.80
N THR A 18 13.25 7.36 -7.72
CA THR A 18 13.45 6.67 -6.44
C THR A 18 14.58 7.31 -5.62
N PHE A 19 15.69 7.67 -6.26
CA PHE A 19 16.81 8.36 -5.62
C PHE A 19 16.38 9.74 -5.10
N LEU A 20 15.67 10.53 -5.91
CA LEU A 20 15.13 11.84 -5.52
C LEU A 20 14.16 11.71 -4.34
N ALA A 21 13.24 10.75 -4.37
CA ALA A 21 12.29 10.51 -3.28
C ALA A 21 13.00 10.18 -1.96
N LYS A 22 14.04 9.32 -2.00
CA LYS A 22 14.86 9.01 -0.82
C LYS A 22 15.59 10.24 -0.28
N LYS A 23 16.12 11.11 -1.16
CA LYS A 23 16.78 12.37 -0.77
C LYS A 23 15.81 13.32 -0.05
N LEU A 24 14.53 13.27 -0.39
CA LEU A 24 13.46 14.04 0.26
C LEU A 24 12.86 13.36 1.51
N ASN A 25 13.50 12.31 2.05
CA ASN A 25 12.97 11.49 3.17
C ASN A 25 11.62 10.81 2.88
N SER A 26 11.27 10.61 1.62
CA SER A 26 10.07 9.90 1.22
C SER A 26 10.35 8.40 0.97
N SER A 27 9.28 7.63 0.76
CA SER A 27 9.37 6.21 0.43
C SER A 27 9.84 6.01 -1.02
N SER A 28 10.49 4.87 -1.29
CA SER A 28 10.89 4.52 -2.67
C SER A 28 9.68 4.41 -3.60
N VAL A 29 8.54 3.98 -3.05
CA VAL A 29 7.26 3.82 -3.77
C VAL A 29 6.79 5.15 -4.36
N VAL A 30 6.90 6.26 -3.62
CA VAL A 30 6.56 7.60 -4.14
C VAL A 30 7.40 7.93 -5.38
N GLY A 31 8.70 7.63 -5.36
CA GLY A 31 9.57 7.84 -6.52
C GLY A 31 9.18 7.00 -7.72
N LEU A 32 8.86 5.73 -7.51
CA LEU A 32 8.41 4.82 -8.58
C LEU A 32 7.09 5.29 -9.22
N ILE A 33 6.11 5.72 -8.40
CA ILE A 33 4.84 6.26 -8.90
C ILE A 33 5.08 7.53 -9.72
N VAL A 34 5.85 8.49 -9.19
CA VAL A 34 6.14 9.74 -9.90
C VAL A 34 6.87 9.48 -11.22
N GLY A 35 7.86 8.58 -11.21
CA GLY A 35 8.57 8.18 -12.42
C GLY A 35 7.64 7.51 -13.45
N GLY A 36 6.74 6.64 -12.99
CA GLY A 36 5.74 6.01 -13.84
C GLY A 36 4.75 7.01 -14.44
N ILE A 37 4.26 7.95 -13.64
CA ILE A 37 3.35 9.01 -14.09
C ILE A 37 4.02 9.89 -15.15
N ILE A 38 5.30 10.22 -14.98
CA ILE A 38 6.06 11.02 -15.95
C ILE A 38 6.23 10.26 -17.27
N LEU A 39 6.61 8.97 -17.20
CA LEU A 39 6.71 8.10 -18.38
C LEU A 39 5.36 7.89 -19.07
N GLY A 40 4.28 7.80 -18.29
CA GLY A 40 2.91 7.63 -18.76
C GLY A 40 2.30 8.89 -19.37
N SER A 41 2.89 10.07 -19.15
CA SER A 41 2.36 11.32 -19.70
C SER A 41 2.30 11.26 -21.25
N PRO A 42 1.27 11.82 -21.90
CA PRO A 42 1.04 11.62 -23.34
C PRO A 42 2.26 11.93 -24.22
N PHE A 43 2.95 13.03 -23.90
CA PHE A 43 4.16 13.44 -24.62
C PHE A 43 5.29 12.43 -24.46
N VAL A 44 5.63 12.07 -23.22
CA VAL A 44 6.74 11.15 -22.93
C VAL A 44 6.43 9.74 -23.43
N LYS A 45 5.18 9.27 -23.26
CA LYS A 45 4.71 7.99 -23.75
C LYS A 45 4.88 7.85 -25.26
N SER A 46 4.47 8.86 -26.04
CA SER A 46 4.58 8.83 -27.51
C SER A 46 6.03 8.73 -28.00
N ILE A 47 6.98 9.31 -27.26
CA ILE A 47 8.40 9.34 -27.64
C ILE A 47 9.13 8.09 -27.15
N ILE A 48 8.86 7.67 -25.91
CA ILE A 48 9.65 6.66 -25.20
C ILE A 48 8.98 5.29 -25.23
N LEU A 49 7.68 5.21 -24.95
CA LEU A 49 7.01 3.92 -24.72
C LEU A 49 6.44 3.30 -25.98
N GLU A 50 6.14 4.07 -27.02
CA GLU A 50 5.58 3.54 -28.28
C GLU A 50 6.68 3.08 -29.25
N PRO A 51 6.50 1.92 -29.93
CA PRO A 51 5.33 1.03 -29.93
C PRO A 51 5.32 -0.06 -28.83
N ASN A 52 6.29 -0.04 -27.92
CA ASN A 52 6.55 -1.13 -26.95
C ASN A 52 5.60 -1.16 -25.73
N THR A 53 4.58 -0.31 -25.68
CA THR A 53 3.71 -0.11 -24.49
C THR A 53 3.06 -1.41 -24.03
N GLY A 54 2.59 -2.27 -24.95
CA GLY A 54 1.98 -3.55 -24.60
C GLY A 54 2.92 -4.49 -23.84
N PHE A 55 4.21 -4.53 -24.20
CA PHE A 55 5.20 -5.33 -23.49
C PHE A 55 5.54 -4.73 -22.12
N ILE A 56 5.58 -3.41 -22.00
CA ILE A 56 5.77 -2.71 -20.73
C ILE A 56 4.63 -3.00 -19.76
N LEU A 57 3.38 -3.00 -20.23
CA LEU A 57 2.21 -3.36 -19.43
C LEU A 57 2.24 -4.83 -19.01
N MET A 58 2.63 -5.74 -19.91
CA MET A 58 2.82 -7.16 -19.57
C MET A 58 3.88 -7.34 -18.46
N LEU A 59 5.04 -6.67 -18.58
CA LEU A 59 6.03 -6.64 -17.49
C LEU A 59 5.46 -6.01 -16.21
N GLY A 60 4.57 -5.04 -16.35
CA GLY A 60 3.84 -4.43 -15.24
C GLY A 60 2.97 -5.44 -14.47
N ASP A 61 2.28 -6.33 -15.16
CA ASP A 61 1.49 -7.40 -14.53
C ASP A 61 2.41 -8.37 -13.75
N PHE A 62 3.56 -8.76 -14.33
CA PHE A 62 4.55 -9.56 -13.60
C PHE A 62 5.15 -8.81 -12.41
N GLY A 63 5.42 -7.51 -12.56
CA GLY A 63 5.86 -6.62 -11.49
C GLY A 63 4.84 -6.53 -10.36
N PHE A 64 3.56 -6.54 -10.70
CA PHE A 64 2.46 -6.54 -9.76
C PHE A 64 2.39 -7.86 -8.97
N PHE A 65 2.40 -9.01 -9.64
CA PHE A 65 2.40 -10.32 -8.96
C PHE A 65 3.61 -10.48 -8.05
N THR A 66 4.76 -10.01 -8.54
CA THR A 66 6.00 -9.94 -7.76
C THR A 66 5.84 -9.06 -6.52
N LEU A 67 5.22 -7.89 -6.65
CA LEU A 67 4.98 -6.99 -5.52
C LEU A 67 4.04 -7.61 -4.48
N MET A 68 3.02 -8.36 -4.90
CA MET A 68 2.12 -9.08 -3.98
C MET A 68 2.85 -10.21 -3.26
N PHE A 69 3.68 -10.96 -3.98
CA PHE A 69 4.56 -11.96 -3.39
C PHE A 69 5.50 -11.36 -2.34
N LEU A 70 6.16 -10.25 -2.66
CA LEU A 70 7.06 -9.56 -1.74
C LEU A 70 6.32 -9.01 -0.51
N ALA A 71 5.10 -8.49 -0.68
CA ALA A 71 4.26 -8.08 0.45
C ALA A 71 3.92 -9.26 1.37
N GLY A 72 3.59 -10.43 0.81
CA GLY A 72 3.40 -11.65 1.59
C GLY A 72 4.66 -12.09 2.34
N MET A 73 5.84 -11.91 1.75
CA MET A 73 7.12 -12.19 2.41
C MET A 73 7.50 -11.18 3.50
N GLU A 74 6.88 -10.00 3.52
CA GLU A 74 7.12 -8.97 4.54
C GLU A 74 6.50 -9.34 5.90
N ILE A 75 5.46 -10.18 5.89
CA ILE A 75 4.72 -10.62 7.07
C ILE A 75 5.63 -11.44 7.99
N SER A 76 5.93 -10.89 9.17
CA SER A 76 6.71 -11.55 10.21
C SER A 76 5.82 -11.98 11.38
N TRP A 77 5.66 -13.29 11.54
CA TRP A 77 4.77 -13.91 12.53
C TRP A 77 5.14 -13.61 13.99
N CYS A 78 6.40 -13.27 14.26
CA CYS A 78 6.90 -13.02 15.61
C CYS A 78 6.32 -11.73 16.23
N LEU A 79 6.01 -10.71 15.41
CA LEU A 79 5.46 -9.43 15.87
C LEU A 79 3.96 -9.50 16.19
N LEU A 80 3.26 -10.52 15.71
CA LEU A 80 1.82 -10.74 15.97
C LEU A 80 1.55 -11.31 17.36
N TYR A 81 2.45 -12.13 17.94
CA TYR A 81 2.04 -13.05 19.01
C TYR A 81 1.87 -12.40 20.40
N GLU A 82 2.62 -11.32 20.70
CA GLU A 82 2.58 -10.66 22.02
C GLU A 82 1.32 -9.81 22.24
N GLU A 83 0.85 -9.08 21.22
CA GLU A 83 -0.25 -8.11 21.32
C GLU A 83 -1.46 -8.46 20.41
N ARG A 84 -1.61 -9.74 20.03
CA ARG A 84 -2.55 -10.20 18.98
C ARG A 84 -3.99 -9.70 19.12
N LYS A 85 -4.51 -9.61 20.34
CA LYS A 85 -5.92 -9.21 20.58
C LYS A 85 -6.12 -7.70 20.35
N GLU A 86 -5.21 -6.89 20.88
CA GLU A 86 -5.26 -5.42 20.70
C GLU A 86 -4.97 -5.05 19.25
N ALA A 87 -3.98 -5.69 18.62
CA ALA A 87 -3.65 -5.49 17.21
C ALA A 87 -4.81 -5.89 16.27
N ALA A 88 -5.47 -7.02 16.53
CA ALA A 88 -6.63 -7.45 15.75
C ALA A 88 -7.82 -6.48 15.88
N ALA A 89 -8.09 -5.97 17.08
CA ALA A 89 -9.14 -4.98 17.28
C ALA A 89 -8.83 -3.67 16.52
N VAL A 90 -7.60 -3.18 16.63
CA VAL A 90 -7.16 -1.98 15.90
C VAL A 90 -7.26 -2.19 14.40
N ALA A 91 -6.77 -3.32 13.87
CA ALA A 91 -6.86 -3.66 12.45
C ALA A 91 -8.33 -3.70 11.98
N PHE A 92 -9.21 -4.37 12.73
CA PHE A 92 -10.62 -4.47 12.38
C PHE A 92 -11.27 -3.08 12.26
N PHE A 93 -11.15 -2.23 13.28
CA PHE A 93 -11.76 -0.90 13.25
C PHE A 93 -11.10 0.04 12.23
N ALA A 94 -9.76 -0.02 12.10
CA ALA A 94 -9.02 0.78 11.14
C ALA A 94 -9.15 0.28 9.68
N ALA A 95 -9.74 -0.89 9.44
CA ALA A 95 -10.16 -1.35 8.12
C ALA A 95 -11.64 -1.00 7.87
N ILE A 96 -12.53 -1.38 8.79
CA ILE A 96 -13.99 -1.32 8.55
C ILE A 96 -14.53 0.11 8.54
N ILE A 97 -14.04 1.00 9.42
CA ILE A 97 -14.52 2.39 9.47
C ILE A 97 -14.18 3.16 8.20
N PRO A 98 -12.92 3.21 7.73
CA PRO A 98 -12.62 3.89 6.47
C PRO A 98 -13.28 3.20 5.27
N PHE A 99 -13.46 1.87 5.29
CA PHE A 99 -14.24 1.17 4.28
C PHE A 99 -15.68 1.69 4.21
N LEU A 100 -16.40 1.66 5.33
CA LEU A 100 -17.80 2.09 5.39
C LEU A 100 -17.95 3.58 5.08
N LEU A 101 -17.05 4.43 5.55
CA LEU A 101 -17.04 5.85 5.21
C LEU A 101 -16.80 6.06 3.71
N GLY A 102 -15.83 5.36 3.13
CA GLY A 102 -15.55 5.42 1.69
C GLY A 102 -16.74 5.01 0.84
N VAL A 103 -17.40 3.90 1.20
CA VAL A 103 -18.63 3.42 0.53
C VAL A 103 -19.74 4.44 0.69
N SER A 104 -20.00 4.91 1.91
CA SER A 104 -21.12 5.82 2.19
C SER A 104 -20.96 7.16 1.48
N VAL A 105 -19.76 7.75 1.53
CA VAL A 105 -19.48 9.04 0.87
C VAL A 105 -19.51 8.89 -0.64
N SER A 106 -18.93 7.83 -1.21
CA SER A 106 -18.97 7.64 -2.66
C SER A 106 -20.38 7.36 -3.19
N LEU A 107 -21.21 6.61 -2.46
CA LEU A 107 -22.63 6.47 -2.80
C LEU A 107 -23.37 7.81 -2.74
N ALA A 108 -23.08 8.64 -1.74
CA ALA A 108 -23.65 9.99 -1.63
C ALA A 108 -23.19 10.93 -2.76
N LEU A 109 -22.00 10.70 -3.32
CA LEU A 109 -21.49 11.39 -4.51
C LEU A 109 -22.07 10.83 -5.84
N GLY A 110 -22.94 9.82 -5.78
CA GLY A 110 -23.62 9.25 -6.95
C GLY A 110 -22.83 8.17 -7.69
N PHE A 111 -21.77 7.61 -7.10
CA PHE A 111 -21.06 6.48 -7.70
C PHE A 111 -21.88 5.17 -7.62
N SER A 112 -21.60 4.25 -8.55
CA SER A 112 -22.22 2.92 -8.52
C SER A 112 -21.80 2.14 -7.27
N THR A 113 -22.64 1.20 -6.81
CA THR A 113 -22.34 0.37 -5.64
C THR A 113 -20.97 -0.32 -5.74
N PHE A 114 -20.61 -0.84 -6.90
CA PHE A 114 -19.35 -1.54 -7.11
C PHE A 114 -18.14 -0.59 -7.12
N THR A 115 -18.28 0.59 -7.71
CA THR A 115 -17.27 1.66 -7.62
C THR A 115 -17.09 2.11 -6.18
N SER A 116 -18.19 2.28 -5.43
CA SER A 116 -18.18 2.65 -4.02
C SER A 116 -17.49 1.62 -3.14
N LEU A 117 -17.75 0.33 -3.39
CA LEU A 117 -17.07 -0.78 -2.73
C LEU A 117 -15.56 -0.77 -3.03
N ALA A 118 -15.16 -0.56 -4.28
CA ALA A 118 -13.75 -0.46 -4.65
C ALA A 118 -13.05 0.73 -3.97
N ILE A 119 -13.68 1.91 -3.96
CA ILE A 119 -13.18 3.09 -3.23
C ILE A 119 -13.03 2.78 -1.74
N GLY A 120 -14.04 2.17 -1.12
CA GLY A 120 -14.01 1.76 0.27
C GLY A 120 -12.85 0.81 0.58
N ILE A 121 -12.60 -0.20 -0.26
CA ILE A 121 -11.47 -1.12 -0.10
C ILE A 121 -10.14 -0.37 -0.18
N SER A 122 -9.96 0.51 -1.16
CA SER A 122 -8.75 1.33 -1.26
C SER A 122 -8.56 2.20 -0.01
N MET A 123 -9.64 2.70 0.59
CA MET A 123 -9.57 3.43 1.86
C MET A 123 -9.28 2.53 3.08
N ALA A 124 -9.54 1.24 2.99
CA ALA A 124 -9.28 0.30 4.09
C ALA A 124 -7.80 -0.10 4.20
N ILE A 125 -7.03 -0.13 3.11
CA ILE A 125 -5.72 -0.85 3.09
C ILE A 125 -4.51 0.05 3.36
N THR A 126 -3.67 -0.33 4.31
CA THR A 126 -2.50 0.45 4.76
C THR A 126 -1.19 0.02 4.07
N ALA A 127 -0.19 0.89 4.03
CA ALA A 127 1.19 0.54 3.70
C ALA A 127 2.01 0.11 4.92
N GLU A 128 2.50 -1.12 4.92
CA GLU A 128 3.38 -1.60 5.98
C GLU A 128 4.81 -1.05 5.85
N ALA A 129 5.41 -1.12 4.66
CA ALA A 129 6.81 -0.76 4.43
C ALA A 129 7.19 0.68 4.85
N THR A 130 6.34 1.68 4.56
CA THR A 130 6.61 3.09 4.90
C THR A 130 6.63 3.28 6.42
N LYS A 131 5.66 2.70 7.12
CA LYS A 131 5.57 2.71 8.59
C LYS A 131 6.75 1.99 9.24
N ALA A 132 7.06 0.78 8.77
CA ALA A 132 8.17 -0.02 9.29
C ALA A 132 9.49 0.75 9.21
N ARG A 133 9.76 1.39 8.06
CA ARG A 133 10.95 2.23 7.87
C ARG A 133 11.00 3.40 8.86
N VAL A 134 9.91 4.16 9.01
CA VAL A 134 9.87 5.30 9.94
C VAL A 134 10.08 4.83 11.38
N LEU A 135 9.48 3.71 11.78
CA LEU A 135 9.67 3.11 13.11
C LEU A 135 11.11 2.62 13.34
N LEU A 136 11.75 2.04 12.33
CA LEU A 136 13.14 1.62 12.37
C LEU A 136 14.10 2.81 12.51
N GLU A 137 13.91 3.86 11.71
CA GLU A 137 14.72 5.09 11.77
C GLU A 137 14.61 5.80 13.13
N LEU A 138 13.45 5.71 13.78
CA LEU A 138 13.24 6.25 15.13
C LEU A 138 13.70 5.29 16.24
N ASN A 139 14.13 4.07 15.90
CA ASN A 139 14.43 2.97 16.84
C ASN A 139 13.24 2.66 17.78
N LYS A 140 12.02 2.74 17.24
CA LYS A 140 10.76 2.51 17.97
C LYS A 140 9.94 1.32 17.45
N LEU A 141 10.46 0.55 16.49
CA LEU A 141 9.79 -0.65 15.95
C LEU A 141 9.39 -1.64 17.07
N ASN A 142 10.31 -1.91 17.99
CA ASN A 142 10.15 -2.90 19.07
C ASN A 142 9.49 -2.33 20.33
N THR A 143 8.76 -1.23 20.21
CA THR A 143 7.96 -0.69 21.33
C THR A 143 6.56 -1.31 21.31
N ARG A 144 5.78 -1.16 22.40
CA ARG A 144 4.39 -1.65 22.45
C ARG A 144 3.55 -1.07 21.31
N VAL A 145 3.61 0.24 21.10
CA VAL A 145 2.87 0.90 20.02
C VAL A 145 3.42 0.51 18.65
N GLY A 146 4.74 0.46 18.48
CA GLY A 146 5.37 0.05 17.22
C GLY A 146 4.99 -1.37 16.79
N SER A 147 5.13 -2.34 17.70
CA SER A 147 4.80 -3.74 17.46
C SER A 147 3.31 -3.93 17.17
N LEU A 148 2.45 -3.24 17.92
CA LEU A 148 1.01 -3.26 17.68
C LEU A 148 0.66 -2.71 16.30
N MET A 149 1.27 -1.59 15.88
CA MET A 149 1.01 -1.04 14.54
C MET A 149 1.50 -2.00 13.44
N MET A 150 2.61 -2.70 13.63
CA MET A 150 3.10 -3.71 12.69
C MET A 150 2.12 -4.89 12.60
N GLY A 151 1.75 -5.48 13.74
CA GLY A 151 0.80 -6.59 13.79
C GLY A 151 -0.58 -6.23 13.23
N ALA A 152 -1.07 -5.01 13.50
CA ALA A 152 -2.33 -4.53 12.94
C ALA A 152 -2.25 -4.35 11.41
N GLY A 153 -1.09 -3.95 10.87
CA GLY A 153 -0.87 -3.81 9.42
C GLY A 153 -1.01 -5.14 8.67
N ILE A 154 -0.41 -6.20 9.21
CA ILE A 154 -0.50 -7.54 8.63
C ILE A 154 -1.96 -8.01 8.52
N ILE A 155 -2.75 -7.80 9.58
CA ILE A 155 -4.17 -8.18 9.60
C ILE A 155 -4.97 -7.31 8.62
N ASP A 156 -4.68 -6.01 8.55
CA ASP A 156 -5.30 -5.05 7.62
C ASP A 156 -5.10 -5.48 6.16
N ASP A 157 -3.89 -5.91 5.78
CA ASP A 157 -3.57 -6.39 4.43
C ASP A 157 -4.36 -7.64 4.06
N ILE A 158 -4.45 -8.62 4.97
CA ILE A 158 -5.24 -9.85 4.76
C ILE A 158 -6.73 -9.51 4.63
N LEU A 159 -7.27 -8.69 5.52
CA LEU A 159 -8.68 -8.27 5.47
C LEU A 159 -8.99 -7.51 4.18
N GLY A 160 -8.11 -6.61 3.76
CA GLY A 160 -8.24 -5.86 2.52
C GLY A 160 -8.28 -6.75 1.28
N LEU A 161 -7.37 -7.72 1.19
CA LEU A 161 -7.33 -8.68 0.09
C LEU A 161 -8.57 -9.57 0.05
N LEU A 162 -9.07 -10.02 1.21
CA LEU A 162 -10.31 -10.79 1.30
C LEU A 162 -11.54 -9.99 0.85
N LEU A 163 -11.64 -8.73 1.29
CA LEU A 163 -12.70 -7.82 0.85
C LEU A 163 -12.62 -7.57 -0.65
N PHE A 164 -11.42 -7.35 -1.19
CA PHE A 164 -11.22 -7.17 -2.62
C PHE A 164 -11.62 -8.39 -3.44
N ALA A 165 -11.24 -9.58 -3.00
CA ALA A 165 -11.62 -10.84 -3.63
C ALA A 165 -13.14 -11.00 -3.68
N LEU A 166 -13.82 -10.72 -2.56
CA LEU A 166 -15.27 -10.79 -2.46
C LEU A 166 -15.95 -9.80 -3.42
N VAL A 167 -15.55 -8.53 -3.42
CA VAL A 167 -16.15 -7.51 -4.29
C VAL A 167 -15.90 -7.81 -5.77
N SER A 168 -14.70 -8.26 -6.11
CA SER A 168 -14.36 -8.65 -7.49
C SER A 168 -15.21 -9.82 -7.96
N TYR A 169 -15.40 -10.83 -7.10
CA TYR A 169 -16.28 -11.97 -7.39
C TYR A 169 -17.74 -11.54 -7.61
N LEU A 170 -18.26 -10.63 -6.76
CA LEU A 170 -19.62 -10.12 -6.88
C LEU A 170 -19.85 -9.26 -8.14
N PHE A 171 -18.83 -8.54 -8.61
CA PHE A 171 -18.95 -7.66 -9.78
C PHE A 171 -18.85 -8.40 -11.11
N ILE A 172 -17.84 -9.27 -11.24
CA ILE A 172 -17.54 -9.96 -12.50
C ILE A 172 -18.49 -11.17 -12.69
N GLY A 173 -19.10 -11.66 -11.61
CA GLY A 173 -19.95 -12.85 -11.62
C GLY A 173 -19.15 -14.15 -11.85
N ASN A 174 -19.82 -15.20 -12.33
CA ASN A 174 -19.19 -16.51 -12.62
C ASN A 174 -18.40 -16.54 -13.95
N ILE A 175 -18.16 -15.41 -14.61
CA ILE A 175 -17.44 -15.37 -15.88
C ILE A 175 -15.95 -15.24 -15.57
N ALA A 176 -15.16 -16.26 -15.96
CA ALA A 176 -13.71 -16.23 -15.84
C ALA A 176 -13.11 -15.23 -16.85
N THR A 177 -13.09 -13.95 -16.50
CA THR A 177 -12.41 -12.92 -17.28
C THR A 177 -10.92 -12.85 -16.93
N LYS A 178 -10.11 -12.20 -17.78
CA LYS A 178 -8.67 -12.04 -17.55
C LYS A 178 -8.38 -11.26 -16.26
N GLU A 179 -9.24 -10.31 -15.93
CA GLU A 179 -9.15 -9.43 -14.76
C GLU A 179 -9.37 -10.22 -13.46
N PHE A 180 -10.33 -11.15 -13.47
CA PHE A 180 -10.55 -12.07 -12.35
C PHE A 180 -9.38 -13.02 -12.17
N ALA A 181 -8.82 -13.55 -13.27
CA ALA A 181 -7.63 -14.40 -13.22
C ALA A 181 -6.42 -13.65 -12.62
N ASN A 182 -6.17 -12.41 -13.04
CA ASN A 182 -5.10 -11.58 -12.49
C ASN A 182 -5.27 -11.32 -10.98
N THR A 183 -6.51 -11.13 -10.53
CA THR A 183 -6.83 -10.97 -9.10
C THR A 183 -6.50 -12.25 -8.30
N ILE A 184 -6.90 -13.42 -8.81
CA ILE A 184 -6.59 -14.71 -8.16
C ILE A 184 -5.08 -14.95 -8.12
N ILE A 185 -4.37 -14.69 -9.22
CA ILE A 185 -2.90 -14.86 -9.30
C ILE A 185 -2.22 -13.96 -8.26
N ALA A 186 -2.66 -12.71 -8.13
CA ALA A 186 -2.12 -11.76 -7.18
C ALA A 186 -2.30 -12.18 -5.72
N ILE A 187 -3.52 -12.58 -5.35
CA ILE A 187 -3.83 -13.08 -4.01
C ILE A 187 -3.02 -14.36 -3.75
N SER A 188 -2.93 -15.26 -4.72
CA SER A 188 -2.14 -16.49 -4.62
C SER A 188 -0.65 -16.18 -4.43
N ALA A 189 -0.11 -15.20 -5.15
CA ALA A 189 1.27 -14.73 -5.00
C ALA A 189 1.53 -14.20 -3.58
N PHE A 190 0.59 -13.42 -3.02
CA PHE A 190 0.67 -12.94 -1.64
C PHE A 190 0.72 -14.08 -0.61
N PHE A 191 -0.22 -15.03 -0.67
CA PHE A 191 -0.21 -16.19 0.24
C PHE A 191 1.01 -17.10 0.02
N PHE A 192 1.49 -17.22 -1.22
CA PHE A 192 2.74 -17.92 -1.51
C PHE A 192 3.95 -17.23 -0.86
N GLY A 193 3.98 -15.90 -0.85
CA GLY A 193 4.98 -15.12 -0.12
C GLY A 193 4.98 -15.42 1.37
N ILE A 194 3.80 -15.45 1.99
CA ILE A 194 3.62 -15.83 3.40
C ILE A 194 4.18 -17.24 3.67
N LEU A 195 3.84 -18.19 2.80
CA LEU A 195 4.32 -19.57 2.91
C LEU A 195 5.84 -19.65 2.81
N VAL A 196 6.44 -18.96 1.84
CA VAL A 196 7.90 -18.90 1.66
C VAL A 196 8.58 -18.28 2.88
N HIS A 197 8.04 -17.18 3.42
CA HIS A 197 8.55 -16.58 4.65
C HIS A 197 8.51 -17.57 5.82
N GLY A 198 7.40 -18.28 6.00
CA GLY A 198 7.21 -19.24 7.09
C GLY A 198 8.13 -20.46 6.99
N LEU A 199 8.38 -20.98 5.79
CA LEU A 199 9.18 -22.19 5.58
C LEU A 199 10.69 -21.90 5.49
N ILE A 200 11.07 -20.86 4.75
CA ILE A 200 12.47 -20.61 4.38
C ILE A 200 13.09 -19.53 5.27
N GLY A 201 12.29 -18.57 5.74
CA GLY A 201 12.75 -17.39 6.44
C GLY A 201 13.30 -16.31 5.50
N ARG A 202 12.89 -15.06 5.72
CA ARG A 202 13.30 -13.91 4.91
C ARG A 202 14.78 -13.53 5.06
N GLU A 203 15.35 -13.84 6.21
CA GLU A 203 16.71 -13.48 6.65
C GLU A 203 17.81 -14.17 5.82
N LYS A 204 17.47 -15.21 5.03
CA LYS A 204 18.46 -15.93 4.23
C LYS A 204 19.03 -15.04 3.12
N PRO A 205 20.36 -15.09 2.88
CA PRO A 205 21.01 -14.20 1.92
C PRO A 205 20.50 -14.38 0.49
N LEU A 206 20.19 -15.62 0.10
CA LEU A 206 19.61 -15.93 -1.22
C LEU A 206 18.23 -15.25 -1.41
N ILE A 207 17.35 -15.34 -0.41
CA ILE A 207 16.01 -14.72 -0.46
C ILE A 207 16.15 -13.21 -0.55
N THR A 208 16.99 -12.61 0.31
CA THR A 208 17.26 -11.17 0.26
C THR A 208 17.82 -10.72 -1.10
N TYR A 209 18.66 -11.54 -1.75
CA TYR A 209 19.20 -11.23 -3.08
C TYR A 209 18.10 -11.28 -4.16
N ILE A 210 17.25 -12.31 -4.13
CA ILE A 210 16.10 -12.46 -5.03
C ILE A 210 15.12 -11.30 -4.84
N GLU A 211 14.77 -10.95 -3.60
CA GLU A 211 13.92 -9.79 -3.29
C GLU A 211 14.46 -8.50 -3.91
N LYS A 212 15.76 -8.23 -3.73
CA LYS A 212 16.40 -7.05 -4.30
C LYS A 212 16.34 -7.05 -5.82
N LEU A 213 16.61 -8.19 -6.46
CA LEU A 213 16.55 -8.31 -7.92
C LEU A 213 15.14 -8.03 -8.44
N LEU A 214 14.14 -8.62 -7.81
CA LEU A 214 12.72 -8.43 -8.14
C LEU A 214 12.29 -6.97 -7.98
N LEU A 215 12.71 -6.32 -6.89
CA LEU A 215 12.47 -4.89 -6.61
C LEU A 215 13.17 -3.95 -7.58
N LEU A 216 14.34 -4.34 -8.11
CA LEU A 216 15.11 -3.54 -9.06
C LEU A 216 14.61 -3.71 -10.49
N PHE A 217 14.10 -4.88 -10.86
CA PHE A 217 13.75 -5.18 -12.25
C PHE A 217 12.25 -5.17 -12.51
N LEU A 218 11.47 -6.03 -11.85
CA LEU A 218 10.05 -6.23 -12.18
C LEU A 218 9.15 -5.16 -11.58
N VAL A 219 9.35 -4.82 -10.31
CA VAL A 219 8.48 -3.87 -9.58
C VAL A 219 8.41 -2.48 -10.22
N PRO A 220 9.49 -1.90 -10.77
CA PRO A 220 9.40 -0.62 -11.48
C PRO A 220 8.41 -0.63 -12.65
N PHE A 221 8.33 -1.72 -13.41
CA PHE A 221 7.39 -1.81 -14.54
C PHE A 221 5.93 -1.81 -14.09
N PHE A 222 5.62 -2.33 -12.90
CA PHE A 222 4.28 -2.21 -12.33
C PHE A 222 3.89 -0.74 -12.10
N PHE A 223 4.78 0.04 -11.49
CA PHE A 223 4.53 1.47 -11.24
C PHE A 223 4.51 2.29 -12.53
N ILE A 224 5.25 1.88 -13.56
CA ILE A 224 5.14 2.47 -14.90
C ILE A 224 3.77 2.16 -15.50
N GLY A 225 3.33 0.90 -15.45
CA GLY A 225 1.99 0.50 -15.90
C GLY A 225 0.90 1.31 -15.22
N MET A 226 0.97 1.45 -13.89
CA MET A 226 0.10 2.31 -13.11
C MET A 226 0.11 3.77 -13.61
N GLY A 227 1.30 4.33 -13.84
CA GLY A 227 1.46 5.70 -14.33
C GLY A 227 0.93 5.93 -15.75
N ILE A 228 0.94 4.93 -16.63
CA ILE A 228 0.37 5.02 -17.99
C ILE A 228 -1.16 5.23 -17.93
N HIS A 229 -1.83 4.66 -16.93
CA HIS A 229 -3.27 4.81 -16.74
C HIS A 229 -3.67 6.06 -15.94
N PHE A 230 -2.70 6.75 -15.37
CA PHE A 230 -2.93 7.95 -14.57
C PHE A 230 -3.30 9.15 -15.47
N ASN A 231 -4.38 9.84 -15.15
CA ASN A 231 -4.89 10.97 -15.93
C ASN A 231 -4.91 12.27 -15.11
N PHE A 232 -3.90 13.12 -15.31
CA PHE A 232 -3.84 14.45 -14.68
C PHE A 232 -5.00 15.36 -15.05
N GLN A 233 -5.50 15.29 -16.28
CA GLN A 233 -6.58 16.16 -16.72
C GLN A 233 -7.87 15.86 -15.96
N SER A 234 -8.14 14.59 -15.64
CA SER A 234 -9.29 14.21 -14.82
C SER A 234 -9.25 14.88 -13.45
N LEU A 235 -8.08 14.94 -12.81
CA LEU A 235 -7.90 15.59 -11.50
C LEU A 235 -8.05 17.11 -11.55
N ALA A 236 -7.64 17.74 -12.64
CA ALA A 236 -7.77 19.18 -12.82
C ALA A 236 -9.23 19.61 -13.06
N LEU A 237 -10.03 18.74 -13.69
CA LEU A 237 -11.43 19.00 -14.00
C LEU A 237 -12.34 18.83 -12.78
N ASP A 238 -12.05 17.86 -11.90
CA ASP A 238 -12.79 17.66 -10.65
C ASP A 238 -11.83 17.43 -9.47
N PRO A 239 -11.20 18.51 -8.97
CA PRO A 239 -10.35 18.43 -7.79
C PRO A 239 -11.15 18.12 -6.52
N TRP A 240 -12.48 18.30 -6.54
CA TRP A 240 -13.33 18.09 -5.38
C TRP A 240 -13.34 16.62 -4.96
N LEU A 241 -13.47 15.70 -5.92
CA LEU A 241 -13.39 14.27 -5.63
C LEU A 241 -12.09 13.89 -4.92
N LEU A 242 -10.95 14.41 -5.38
CA LEU A 242 -9.65 14.15 -4.75
C LEU A 242 -9.63 14.65 -3.30
N ILE A 243 -10.08 15.88 -3.06
CA ILE A 243 -10.10 16.48 -1.72
C ILE A 243 -10.96 15.63 -0.77
N VAL A 244 -12.16 15.25 -1.22
CA VAL A 244 -13.06 14.40 -0.42
C VAL A 244 -12.42 13.05 -0.13
N ILE A 245 -11.86 12.37 -1.13
CA ILE A 245 -11.20 11.06 -0.96
C ILE A 245 -10.04 11.16 0.05
N VAL A 246 -9.20 12.20 -0.03
CA VAL A 246 -8.09 12.40 0.91
C VAL A 246 -8.61 12.65 2.32
N ILE A 247 -9.58 13.56 2.49
CA ILE A 247 -10.13 13.87 3.81
C ILE A 247 -10.76 12.64 4.45
N VAL A 248 -11.58 11.89 3.70
CA VAL A 248 -12.26 10.69 4.19
C VAL A 248 -11.26 9.59 4.50
N ALA A 249 -10.22 9.40 3.68
CA ALA A 249 -9.16 8.42 3.94
C ALA A 249 -8.44 8.71 5.27
N ILE A 250 -8.03 9.97 5.48
CA ILE A 250 -7.34 10.39 6.72
C ILE A 250 -8.28 10.28 7.92
N ALA A 251 -9.48 10.85 7.82
CA ALA A 251 -10.46 10.87 8.90
C ALA A 251 -10.90 9.45 9.29
N GLY A 252 -11.16 8.59 8.31
CA GLY A 252 -11.58 7.21 8.53
C GLY A 252 -10.50 6.39 9.22
N LYS A 253 -9.23 6.54 8.84
CA LYS A 253 -8.12 5.85 9.51
C LYS A 253 -7.94 6.31 10.95
N ILE A 254 -8.00 7.62 11.20
CA ILE A 254 -7.91 8.17 12.56
C ILE A 254 -9.11 7.72 13.40
N ALA A 255 -10.33 7.84 12.90
CA ALA A 255 -11.55 7.43 13.59
C ALA A 255 -11.57 5.92 13.87
N GLY A 256 -11.13 5.10 12.90
CA GLY A 256 -10.98 3.66 13.05
C GLY A 256 -10.04 3.28 14.18
N SER A 257 -8.83 3.85 14.20
CA SER A 257 -7.88 3.57 15.29
C SER A 257 -8.38 4.06 16.65
N LEU A 258 -9.04 5.22 16.73
CA LEU A 258 -9.62 5.73 17.98
C LEU A 258 -10.77 4.85 18.49
N SER A 259 -11.57 4.29 17.59
CA SER A 259 -12.71 3.42 17.93
C SER A 259 -12.28 2.10 18.56
N ALA A 260 -11.02 1.70 18.43
CA ALA A 260 -10.45 0.54 19.10
C ALA A 260 -10.17 0.77 20.61
N LYS A 261 -10.43 1.98 21.15
CA LYS A 261 -10.17 2.32 22.57
C LYS A 261 -10.77 1.33 23.60
N PRO A 262 -12.01 0.84 23.46
CA PRO A 262 -12.60 -0.11 24.42
C PRO A 262 -11.88 -1.46 24.45
N PHE A 263 -11.18 -1.80 23.36
CA PHE A 263 -10.53 -3.10 23.16
C PHE A 263 -9.01 -3.05 23.35
N THR A 264 -8.47 -1.88 23.71
CA THR A 264 -7.02 -1.65 23.82
C THR A 264 -6.65 -0.96 25.13
N GLY A 265 -5.48 -1.32 25.67
CA GLY A 265 -4.87 -0.65 26.82
C GLY A 265 -4.22 0.69 26.47
N LEU A 266 -4.21 1.06 25.19
CA LEU A 266 -3.59 2.28 24.69
C LEU A 266 -4.35 3.55 25.13
N SER A 267 -3.61 4.63 25.40
CA SER A 267 -4.17 5.95 25.62
C SER A 267 -4.73 6.56 24.32
N TRP A 268 -5.61 7.56 24.42
CA TRP A 268 -6.14 8.28 23.26
C TRP A 268 -5.04 8.90 22.39
N LYS A 269 -3.97 9.41 23.00
CA LYS A 269 -2.80 9.94 22.27
C LYS A 269 -2.09 8.85 21.47
N GLN A 270 -1.95 7.65 22.06
CA GLN A 270 -1.36 6.49 21.37
C GLN A 270 -2.23 6.03 20.21
N LEU A 271 -3.55 5.95 20.38
CA LEU A 271 -4.47 5.57 19.30
C LEU A 271 -4.51 6.61 18.17
N TYR A 272 -4.43 7.89 18.50
CA TYR A 272 -4.30 8.95 17.50
C TYR A 272 -2.99 8.81 16.70
N LEU A 273 -1.87 8.49 17.37
CA LEU A 273 -0.60 8.18 16.71
C LEU A 273 -0.69 6.92 15.84
N VAL A 274 -1.38 5.87 16.31
CA VAL A 274 -1.71 4.65 15.54
C VAL A 274 -2.49 5.01 14.28
N GLY A 275 -3.49 5.89 14.38
CA GLY A 275 -4.25 6.39 13.22
C GLY A 275 -3.35 6.97 12.14
N TRP A 276 -2.38 7.82 12.52
CA TRP A 276 -1.37 8.31 11.58
C TRP A 276 -0.47 7.19 11.05
N GLY A 277 -0.03 6.28 11.93
CA GLY A 277 0.71 5.07 11.57
C GLY A 277 0.01 4.18 10.54
N MET A 278 -1.32 4.18 10.55
CA MET A 278 -2.16 3.38 9.64
C MET A 278 -2.65 4.16 8.42
N ASN A 279 -2.24 5.41 8.26
CA ASN A 279 -2.70 6.28 7.18
C ASN A 279 -1.77 6.24 5.95
N SER A 280 -0.56 5.69 6.07
CA SER A 280 0.30 5.55 4.90
C SER A 280 -0.29 4.56 3.90
N ARG A 281 -0.07 4.85 2.62
CA ARG A 281 -0.65 4.16 1.48
C ARG A 281 0.43 3.54 0.60
N GLY A 282 0.09 2.41 0.01
CA GLY A 282 1.04 1.31 -0.14
C GLY A 282 1.06 0.67 -1.50
N ALA A 283 2.06 -0.18 -1.70
CA ALA A 283 2.14 -1.07 -2.84
C ALA A 283 0.85 -1.88 -3.06
N VAL A 284 0.29 -2.47 -1.99
CA VAL A 284 -0.90 -3.34 -2.04
C VAL A 284 -2.15 -2.55 -2.43
N GLU A 285 -2.39 -1.40 -1.80
CA GLU A 285 -3.52 -0.54 -2.10
C GLU A 285 -3.48 -0.02 -3.55
N LEU A 286 -2.33 0.48 -4.02
CA LEU A 286 -2.18 0.94 -5.40
C LEU A 286 -2.41 -0.18 -6.40
N ALA A 287 -2.00 -1.40 -6.05
CA ALA A 287 -2.26 -2.56 -6.87
C ALA A 287 -3.75 -2.89 -6.93
N ILE A 288 -4.47 -2.78 -5.82
CA ILE A 288 -5.93 -2.96 -5.79
C ILE A 288 -6.66 -1.86 -6.55
N ALA A 289 -6.21 -0.60 -6.47
CA ALA A 289 -6.74 0.48 -7.27
C ALA A 289 -6.55 0.19 -8.78
N TYR A 290 -5.38 -0.33 -9.16
CA TYR A 290 -5.10 -0.75 -10.54
C TYR A 290 -5.96 -1.92 -10.98
N LEU A 291 -6.14 -2.95 -10.15
CA LEU A 291 -7.04 -4.06 -10.44
C LEU A 291 -8.49 -3.59 -10.57
N SER A 292 -8.92 -2.66 -9.72
CA SER A 292 -10.26 -2.08 -9.81
C SER A 292 -10.46 -1.33 -11.13
N LEU A 293 -9.41 -0.66 -11.64
CA LEU A 293 -9.45 -0.02 -12.94
C LEU A 293 -9.55 -1.06 -14.07
N GLN A 294 -8.71 -2.09 -14.04
CA GLN A 294 -8.69 -3.15 -15.04
C GLN A 294 -10.02 -3.92 -15.07
N ALA A 295 -10.55 -4.25 -13.89
CA ALA A 295 -11.84 -4.90 -13.73
C ALA A 295 -13.03 -4.02 -14.16
N GLY A 296 -12.84 -2.71 -14.40
CA GLY A 296 -13.92 -1.77 -14.70
C GLY A 296 -14.77 -1.38 -13.48
N LEU A 297 -14.32 -1.71 -12.26
CA LEU A 297 -14.94 -1.27 -11.01
C LEU A 297 -14.83 0.24 -10.81
N VAL A 298 -13.68 0.81 -11.20
CA VAL A 298 -13.42 2.25 -11.16
C VAL A 298 -12.99 2.74 -12.53
N ASN A 299 -13.35 3.97 -12.87
CA ASN A 299 -12.87 4.63 -14.08
C ASN A 299 -11.50 5.31 -13.83
N ALA A 300 -10.87 5.81 -14.90
CA ALA A 300 -9.58 6.50 -14.82
C ALA A 300 -9.60 7.73 -13.89
N HIS A 301 -10.77 8.35 -13.72
CA HIS A 301 -10.97 9.50 -12.85
C HIS A 301 -10.80 9.13 -11.37
N VAL A 302 -11.61 8.17 -10.88
CA VAL A 302 -11.53 7.65 -9.51
C VAL A 302 -10.16 7.04 -9.26
N TYR A 303 -9.64 6.26 -10.21
CA TYR A 303 -8.31 5.68 -10.13
C TYR A 303 -7.21 6.73 -9.90
N SER A 304 -7.21 7.81 -10.68
CA SER A 304 -6.23 8.89 -10.52
C SER A 304 -6.36 9.58 -9.16
N SER A 305 -7.58 9.75 -8.65
CA SER A 305 -7.81 10.29 -7.30
C SER A 305 -7.30 9.36 -6.21
N LEU A 306 -7.45 8.05 -6.36
CA LEU A 306 -6.90 7.06 -5.42
C LEU A 306 -5.37 7.05 -5.44
N VAL A 307 -4.74 7.10 -6.61
CA VAL A 307 -3.27 7.20 -6.73
C VAL A 307 -2.75 8.50 -6.10
N MET A 308 -3.43 9.63 -6.29
CA MET A 308 -3.05 10.89 -5.64
C MET A 308 -3.29 10.87 -4.12
N MET A 309 -4.37 10.24 -3.66
CA MET A 309 -4.59 10.03 -2.24
C MET A 309 -3.47 9.19 -1.63
N ALA A 310 -3.04 8.13 -2.32
CA ALA A 310 -1.93 7.30 -1.90
C ALA A 310 -0.61 8.08 -1.81
N LEU A 311 -0.30 8.90 -2.83
CA LEU A 311 0.88 9.76 -2.83
C LEU A 311 0.85 10.77 -1.67
N THR A 312 -0.25 11.51 -1.53
CA THR A 312 -0.37 12.59 -0.53
C THR A 312 -0.30 12.06 0.89
N THR A 313 -1.08 11.04 1.23
CA THR A 313 -1.07 10.43 2.58
C THR A 313 0.28 9.81 2.93
N THR A 314 0.95 9.16 1.97
CA THR A 314 2.29 8.58 2.15
C THR A 314 3.37 9.62 2.37
N ILE A 315 3.26 10.77 1.71
CA ILE A 315 4.17 11.90 1.95
C ILE A 315 3.89 12.51 3.31
N ILE A 316 2.62 12.74 3.68
CA ILE A 316 2.23 13.41 4.94
C ILE A 316 2.61 12.60 6.18
N PHE A 317 2.41 11.28 6.14
CA PHE A 317 2.57 10.39 7.30
C PHE A 317 3.94 10.53 8.01
N PRO A 318 5.10 10.37 7.34
CA PRO A 318 6.41 10.42 8.01
C PRO A 318 6.67 11.76 8.71
N PHE A 319 6.24 12.89 8.14
CA PHE A 319 6.44 14.20 8.75
C PHE A 319 5.67 14.35 10.06
N ILE A 320 4.38 14.00 10.04
CA ILE A 320 3.52 14.12 11.23
C ILE A 320 3.95 13.12 12.31
N PHE A 321 4.17 11.87 11.91
CA PHE A 321 4.56 10.80 12.84
C PHE A 321 5.88 11.12 13.55
N ARG A 322 6.92 11.53 12.80
CA ARG A 322 8.21 11.92 13.39
C ARG A 322 8.08 13.13 14.32
N SER A 323 7.28 14.13 13.93
CA SER A 323 7.05 15.32 14.75
C SER A 323 6.39 14.97 16.09
N MET A 324 5.38 14.09 16.08
CA MET A 324 4.70 13.63 17.29
C MET A 324 5.62 12.82 18.21
N VAL A 325 6.36 11.85 17.66
CA VAL A 325 7.28 11.02 18.45
C VAL A 325 8.45 11.84 19.00
N LYS A 326 8.91 12.87 18.28
CA LYS A 326 9.97 13.78 18.77
C LYS A 326 9.48 14.66 19.93
N LYS A 327 8.22 15.11 19.91
CA LYS A 327 7.62 15.91 20.99
C LYS A 327 7.38 15.11 22.26
N ASP A 328 6.96 13.85 22.12
CA ASP A 328 6.70 12.95 23.24
C ASP A 328 7.23 11.54 22.93
N PRO A 329 8.51 11.26 23.24
CA PRO A 329 9.11 9.95 22.95
C PRO A 329 8.52 8.79 23.78
N GLN A 330 7.83 9.09 24.89
CA GLN A 330 7.22 8.11 25.78
C GLN A 330 5.89 7.59 25.24
N ILE A 331 5.28 8.32 24.28
CA ILE A 331 4.04 7.90 23.61
C ILE A 331 4.16 6.49 23.01
N MET A 332 5.34 6.08 22.56
CA MET A 332 5.54 4.76 21.96
C MET A 332 5.43 3.58 22.95
N GLY A 333 5.40 3.87 24.26
CA GLY A 333 5.36 2.86 25.31
C GLY A 333 6.71 2.15 25.51
N GLY A 334 6.73 1.18 26.43
CA GLY A 334 7.90 0.35 26.71
C GLY A 334 8.27 -0.60 25.58
N PHE A 335 9.48 -1.17 25.63
CA PHE A 335 9.90 -2.22 24.69
C PHE A 335 9.18 -3.54 24.97
N THR A 336 8.85 -4.29 23.91
CA THR A 336 8.22 -5.62 23.97
C THR A 336 9.21 -6.73 24.40
N LYS A 337 8.69 -7.86 24.88
CA LYS A 337 9.51 -8.97 25.41
C LYS A 337 10.32 -9.68 24.32
N CYS A 338 9.92 -9.58 23.06
CA CYS A 338 10.63 -10.11 21.89
C CYS A 338 12.11 -9.66 21.82
N LYS A 339 12.46 -8.47 22.34
CA LYS A 339 13.86 -8.02 22.43
C LYS A 339 14.67 -8.77 23.50
N GLN A 340 14.01 -9.32 24.53
CA GLN A 340 14.66 -10.09 25.59
C GLN A 340 15.01 -11.52 25.16
N GLU A 341 14.24 -12.12 24.23
CA GLU A 341 14.56 -13.45 23.68
C GLU A 341 15.64 -13.38 22.59
N LEU A 342 15.63 -12.37 21.72
CA LEU A 342 16.70 -12.18 20.72
C LEU A 342 18.06 -11.87 21.36
N LYS A 343 18.09 -11.20 22.52
CA LYS A 343 19.31 -11.00 23.32
C LYS A 343 19.79 -12.24 24.07
N LYS A 344 18.99 -13.30 24.18
CA LYS A 344 19.41 -14.59 24.77
C LYS A 344 19.98 -15.54 23.73
N LYS A 345 19.89 -15.20 22.44
CA LYS A 345 20.30 -16.05 21.31
C LYS A 345 21.63 -15.62 20.66
N TYR A 346 22.26 -14.56 21.19
CA TYR A 346 23.59 -14.03 20.83
C TYR A 346 24.31 -13.62 22.10
#